data_AF-A0A378IG22-F1
#
_entry.id   AF-A0A378IG22-F1
#
_cell.length_a   1.000
_cell.length_b   1.000
_cell.length_c   1.000
_cell.angle_alpha   90.00
_cell.angle_beta   90.00
_cell.angle_gamma   90.00
#
_symmetry.space_group_name_H-M   'P 1'
#
loop_
_entity.id
_entity.type
_entity.pdbx_description
1 polymer ?
#
loop_
_entity_poly.entity_id
_entity_poly.type
_entity_poly.pdbx_seq_one_letter_code
_entity_poly.pdbx_strand_id
1 'polypeptide(L)'
;MVAAENKTIIIEGITAQGKTFRPSDWAERMSGSLASFKNSRIRYSPLLRPSVNSEGYQCVLLDPKLKESSPLLYQSILDFAKANNLRICGED
;
A
#
# COMPACT_ATOMS: atom_id res chain seq x y z
N MET A 1 -5.16 -8.11 -26.96
CA MET A 1 -4.90 -8.86 -25.71
C MET A 1 -5.18 -7.91 -24.57
N VAL A 2 -6.33 -8.08 -23.89
CA VAL A 2 -6.70 -7.23 -22.76
C VAL A 2 -5.90 -7.75 -21.58
N ALA A 3 -4.88 -7.00 -21.15
CA ALA A 3 -4.15 -7.36 -19.93
C ALA A 3 -5.17 -7.41 -18.81
N ALA A 4 -5.40 -8.60 -18.25
CA ALA A 4 -6.27 -8.78 -17.11
C ALA A 4 -5.91 -7.72 -16.06
N GLU A 5 -6.88 -6.86 -15.78
CA GLU A 5 -6.76 -5.73 -14.88
C GLU A 5 -6.57 -6.29 -13.48
N ASN A 6 -5.33 -6.64 -13.14
CA ASN A 6 -4.93 -6.87 -11.76
C ASN A 6 -5.07 -5.52 -11.05
N LYS A 7 -6.28 -5.23 -10.58
CA LYS A 7 -6.62 -3.99 -9.90
C LYS A 7 -5.67 -3.86 -8.71
N THR A 8 -4.77 -2.89 -8.78
CA THR A 8 -3.90 -2.54 -7.66
C THR A 8 -4.79 -2.19 -6.48
N ILE A 9 -4.51 -2.82 -5.34
CA ILE A 9 -5.23 -2.56 -4.10
C ILE A 9 -4.69 -1.24 -3.54
N ILE A 10 -5.59 -0.34 -3.20
CA ILE A 10 -5.29 0.97 -2.64
C ILE A 10 -5.70 0.94 -1.18
N ILE A 11 -4.72 1.07 -0.28
CA ILE A 11 -4.96 1.21 1.15
C ILE A 11 -4.86 2.69 1.47
N GLU A 12 -5.99 3.33 1.73
CA GLU A 12 -6.04 4.74 2.07
C GLU A 12 -5.80 4.91 3.56
N GLY A 13 -4.97 5.90 3.92
CA GLY A 13 -4.69 6.32 5.29
C GLY A 13 -5.84 7.09 5.89
N ILE A 14 -7.07 6.64 5.65
CA ILE A 14 -8.29 7.13 6.25
C ILE A 14 -9.06 5.92 6.76
N THR A 15 -9.62 6.05 7.94
CA THR A 15 -10.46 4.99 8.51
C THR A 15 -11.84 4.98 7.85
N ALA A 16 -12.57 3.88 7.97
CA ALA A 16 -13.97 3.82 7.55
C ALA A 16 -14.87 4.89 8.22
N GLN A 17 -14.43 5.47 9.34
CA GLN A 17 -15.11 6.54 10.07
C GLN A 17 -14.72 7.95 9.57
N GLY A 18 -13.93 8.06 8.50
CA GLY A 18 -13.49 9.34 7.95
C GLY A 18 -12.34 10.02 8.72
N LYS A 19 -11.69 9.32 9.65
CA LYS A 19 -10.52 9.87 10.38
C LYS A 19 -9.23 9.56 9.65
N THR A 20 -8.40 10.56 9.40
CA THR A 20 -7.05 10.39 8.84
C THR A 20 -6.15 9.61 9.78
N PHE A 21 -5.50 8.59 9.24
CA PHE A 21 -4.51 7.79 9.94
C PHE A 21 -3.21 8.58 10.12
N ARG A 22 -2.60 8.43 11.31
CA ARG A 22 -1.34 9.07 11.67
C ARG A 22 -0.38 8.01 12.21
N PRO A 23 0.94 8.16 12.03
CA PRO A 23 1.62 9.30 11.42
C PRO A 23 1.42 9.39 9.89
N SER A 24 1.56 10.59 9.32
CA SER A 24 1.40 10.78 7.86
C SER A 24 2.45 10.00 7.04
N ASP A 25 3.61 9.75 7.61
CA ASP A 25 4.71 8.98 6.99
C ASP A 25 4.47 7.44 7.00
N TRP A 26 3.30 6.96 7.44
CA TRP A 26 3.03 5.52 7.54
C TRP A 26 3.16 4.79 6.19
N ALA A 27 2.74 5.44 5.10
CA ALA A 27 2.78 4.87 3.76
C ALA A 27 4.23 4.67 3.28
N GLU A 28 5.10 5.63 3.59
CA GLU A 28 6.53 5.58 3.30
C GLU A 28 7.21 4.48 4.13
N ARG A 29 6.89 4.39 5.43
CA ARG A 29 7.40 3.32 6.31
C ARG A 29 6.99 1.94 5.87
N MET A 30 5.72 1.76 5.51
CA MET A 30 5.21 0.48 5.03
C MET A 30 5.92 0.08 3.74
N SER A 31 5.99 1.01 2.77
CA SER A 31 6.66 0.76 1.49
C SER A 31 8.18 0.58 1.66
N GLY A 32 8.76 1.15 2.72
CA GLY A 32 10.15 0.97 3.13
C GLY A 32 10.53 -0.49 3.38
N SER A 33 9.58 -1.33 3.80
CA SER A 33 9.81 -2.77 4.02
C SER A 33 10.21 -3.52 2.74
N LEU A 34 9.79 -3.01 1.58
CA LEU A 34 10.19 -3.51 0.25
C LEU A 34 11.14 -2.57 -0.50
N ALA A 35 11.58 -1.50 0.16
CA ALA A 35 12.46 -0.55 -0.49
C ALA A 35 13.89 -1.07 -0.49
N SER A 36 14.54 -0.98 -1.65
CA SER A 36 15.97 -1.21 -1.77
C SER A 36 16.72 0.10 -1.61
N PHE A 37 17.74 0.12 -0.76
CA PHE A 37 18.70 1.22 -0.71
C PHE A 37 19.73 1.02 -1.84
N LYS A 38 19.70 1.89 -2.85
CA LYS A 38 20.72 1.89 -3.92
C LYS A 38 21.21 3.30 -4.16
N ASN A 39 22.53 3.50 -4.03
CA ASN A 39 23.20 4.76 -4.34
C ASN A 39 22.65 5.96 -3.55
N SER A 40 22.46 5.77 -2.23
CA SER A 40 21.88 6.76 -1.31
C SER A 40 20.45 7.21 -1.64
N ARG A 41 19.72 6.45 -2.46
CA ARG A 41 18.31 6.68 -2.77
C ARG A 41 17.47 5.45 -2.44
N ILE A 42 16.34 5.70 -1.80
CA ILE A 42 15.29 4.70 -1.56
C ILE A 42 14.59 4.44 -2.88
N ARG A 43 14.62 3.20 -3.37
CA ARG A 43 13.75 2.77 -4.46
C ARG A 43 12.68 1.84 -3.93
N TYR A 44 11.44 2.33 -3.93
CA TYR A 44 10.26 1.52 -3.65
C TYR A 44 10.05 0.49 -4.75
N SER A 45 9.58 -0.68 -4.36
CA SER A 45 9.19 -1.73 -5.30
C SER A 45 7.94 -1.29 -6.07
N PRO A 46 7.81 -1.62 -7.36
CA PRO A 46 6.53 -1.41 -8.07
C PRO A 46 5.37 -2.19 -7.44
N LEU A 47 5.67 -3.23 -6.64
CA LEU A 47 4.68 -4.04 -5.94
C LEU A 47 4.10 -3.38 -4.68
N LEU A 48 4.83 -2.42 -4.09
CA LEU A 48 4.42 -1.71 -2.90
C LEU A 48 5.06 -0.32 -2.87
N ARG A 49 4.22 0.71 -3.05
CA ARG A 49 4.70 2.10 -3.11
C ARG A 49 3.77 3.07 -2.39
N PRO A 50 4.32 4.15 -1.82
CA PRO A 50 3.50 5.20 -1.23
C PRO A 50 2.87 6.05 -2.34
N SER A 51 1.71 6.60 -2.05
CA SER A 51 0.97 7.51 -2.92
C SER A 51 0.15 8.48 -2.08
N VAL A 52 -0.41 9.51 -2.71
CA VAL A 52 -1.29 10.48 -2.06
C VAL A 52 -2.52 10.62 -2.93
N ASN A 53 -3.70 10.49 -2.32
CA ASN A 53 -4.96 10.66 -3.05
C ASN A 53 -5.27 12.16 -3.29
N SER A 54 -6.31 12.44 -4.08
CA SER A 54 -6.72 13.81 -4.42
C SER A 54 -7.12 14.67 -3.20
N GLU A 55 -7.48 14.04 -2.09
CA GLU A 55 -7.82 14.73 -0.84
C GLU A 55 -6.60 15.00 0.05
N GLY A 56 -5.40 14.57 -0.36
CA GLY A 56 -4.16 14.75 0.41
C GLY A 56 -3.89 13.66 1.45
N TYR A 57 -4.69 12.57 1.46
CA TYR A 57 -4.45 11.44 2.35
C TYR A 57 -3.36 10.53 1.81
N GLN A 58 -2.53 10.05 2.73
CA GLN A 58 -1.42 9.15 2.44
C GLN A 58 -1.97 7.76 2.19
N CYS A 59 -1.59 7.16 1.06
CA CYS A 59 -2.11 5.88 0.60
C CYS A 59 -0.95 4.94 0.23
N VAL A 60 -1.23 3.64 0.25
CA VAL A 60 -0.30 2.61 -0.21
C VAL A 60 -0.93 1.86 -1.37
N LEU A 61 -0.16 1.75 -2.46
CA LEU A 61 -0.52 0.98 -3.64
C LEU A 61 0.12 -0.40 -3.51
N LEU A 62 -0.71 -1.43 -3.41
CA LEU A 62 -0.33 -2.83 -3.28
C LEU A 62 -0.70 -3.59 -4.56
N ASP A 63 0.31 -4.13 -5.24
CA ASP A 63 0.09 -4.95 -6.44
C ASP A 63 -0.22 -6.40 -6.02
N PRO A 64 -1.27 -7.03 -6.57
CA PRO A 64 -1.62 -8.42 -6.22
C PRO A 64 -0.54 -9.43 -6.62
N LYS A 65 0.38 -9.11 -7.54
CA LYS A 65 1.55 -9.95 -7.83
C LYS A 65 2.47 -10.13 -6.62
N LEU A 66 2.39 -9.24 -5.62
CA LEU A 66 3.10 -9.44 -4.35
C LEU A 66 2.62 -10.71 -3.64
N LYS A 67 1.35 -11.11 -3.81
CA LYS A 67 0.83 -12.37 -3.27
C LYS A 67 1.55 -13.58 -3.85
N GLU A 68 1.88 -13.55 -5.14
CA GLU A 68 2.61 -14.63 -5.82
C GLU A 68 4.07 -14.69 -5.39
N SER A 69 4.72 -13.52 -5.29
CA SER A 69 6.14 -13.45 -4.95
C SER A 69 6.43 -13.57 -3.45
N SER A 70 5.54 -13.09 -2.59
CA SER A 70 5.69 -13.02 -1.13
C SER A 70 4.32 -12.96 -0.43
N PRO A 71 3.60 -14.10 -0.34
CA PRO A 71 2.24 -14.16 0.21
C PRO A 71 2.17 -13.72 1.68
N LEU A 72 3.20 -14.00 2.47
CA LEU A 72 3.29 -13.59 3.88
C LEU A 72 3.28 -12.07 4.01
N LEU A 73 4.06 -11.38 3.18
CA LEU A 73 4.14 -9.92 3.24
C LEU A 73 2.85 -9.26 2.75
N TYR A 74 2.28 -9.78 1.67
CA TYR A 74 0.97 -9.37 1.18
C TYR A 74 -0.08 -9.46 2.29
N GLN A 75 -0.14 -10.60 2.99
CA GLN A 75 -1.06 -10.80 4.10
C GLN A 75 -0.78 -9.84 5.27
N SER A 76 0.47 -9.62 5.64
CA SER A 76 0.85 -8.67 6.71
C SER A 76 0.41 -7.24 6.39
N ILE A 77 0.46 -6.81 5.12
CA ILE A 77 0.03 -5.47 4.70
C ILE A 77 -1.50 -5.34 4.83
N LEU A 78 -2.24 -6.36 4.40
CA LEU A 78 -3.70 -6.38 4.56
C LEU A 78 -4.11 -6.46 6.03
N ASP A 79 -3.42 -7.27 6.83
CA ASP A 79 -3.66 -7.37 8.26
C ASP A 79 -3.42 -6.03 8.96
N PHE A 80 -2.33 -5.33 8.62
CA PHE A 80 -2.08 -3.98 9.11
C PHE A 80 -3.22 -3.02 8.78
N ALA A 81 -3.71 -3.04 7.54
CA ALA A 81 -4.83 -2.19 7.12
C ALA A 81 -6.10 -2.50 7.93
N LYS A 82 -6.41 -3.78 8.14
CA LYS A 82 -7.56 -4.22 8.94
C LYS A 82 -7.41 -3.85 10.42
N ALA A 83 -6.25 -4.11 11.01
CA ALA A 83 -5.95 -3.78 12.41
C ALA A 83 -6.09 -2.26 12.69
N ASN A 84 -5.71 -1.43 11.72
CA ASN A 84 -5.80 0.03 11.82
C ASN A 84 -7.11 0.61 11.25
N ASN A 85 -8.07 -0.24 10.87
CA ASN A 85 -9.36 0.14 10.29
C ASN A 85 -9.23 1.05 9.06
N LEU A 86 -8.15 0.88 8.29
CA LEU A 86 -7.89 1.65 7.07
C LEU A 86 -8.86 1.24 5.96
N ARG A 87 -9.19 2.20 5.10
CA ARG A 87 -10.04 1.97 3.94
C ARG A 87 -9.23 1.26 2.85
N ILE A 88 -9.71 0.09 2.45
CA ILE A 88 -9.12 -0.73 1.37
C ILE A 88 -10.03 -0.63 0.16
N CYS A 89 -9.49 -0.18 -0.97
CA CYS A 89 -10.19 -0.04 -2.25
C CYS A 89 -9.52 -0.95 -3.30
N GLY A 90 -10.31 -1.68 -4.10
CA GLY A 90 -9.78 -2.49 -5.20
C GLY A 90 -9.65 -3.99 -4.94
N GLU A 91 -10.13 -4.50 -3.80
CA GLU A 91 -10.43 -5.93 -3.62
C GLU A 91 -11.86 -6.15 -4.15
N ASP A 92 -11.97 -6.65 -5.39
CA ASP A 92 -13.23 -7.13 -6.00
C ASP A 92 -13.27 -8.67 -5.89
#